data_AF-A0ABD5T261-F1
#
_entry.id   AF-A0ABD5T261-F1
#
_cell.length_a   1.000
_cell.length_b   1.000
_cell.length_c   1.000
_cell.angle_alpha   90.00
_cell.angle_beta   90.00
_cell.angle_gamma   90.00
#
_symmetry.space_group_name_H-M   'P 1'
#
loop_
_entity.id
_entity.type
_entity.pdbx_description
1 polymer ?
#
loop_
_entity_poly.entity_id
_entity_poly.type
_entity_poly.pdbx_seq_one_letter_code
_entity_poly.pdbx_strand_id
1 'polypeptide(L)'
;MSADLNLFITEETIEGDAEGPLADATVAVKDNISTAGIRTTCGSEMLADYVPPYSATVVDRLAEAGATVVGKTNMDEFGMGTTTETSAFGPTRNPVDPERVP
;
A
#
# COMPACT_ATOMS: atom_id res chain seq x y z
N MET A 1 19.96 -9.01 -8.73
CA MET A 1 18.55 -8.88 -9.13
C MET A 1 17.76 -8.84 -7.84
N SER A 2 17.04 -7.76 -7.56
CA SER A 2 16.11 -7.78 -6.42
C SER A 2 15.20 -8.98 -6.61
N ALA A 3 15.05 -9.82 -5.59
CA ALA A 3 13.96 -10.80 -5.61
C ALA A 3 12.67 -10.01 -5.87
N ASP A 4 11.77 -10.56 -6.68
CA ASP A 4 10.42 -10.03 -6.76
C ASP A 4 9.76 -10.29 -5.40
N LEU A 5 9.67 -9.24 -4.59
CA LEU A 5 9.16 -9.30 -3.23
C LEU A 5 7.63 -9.21 -3.17
N ASN A 6 6.97 -8.89 -4.29
CA ASN A 6 5.52 -8.70 -4.38
C ASN A 6 4.95 -7.75 -3.29
N LEU A 7 5.66 -6.64 -3.06
CA LEU A 7 5.37 -5.68 -1.98
C LEU A 7 4.19 -4.76 -2.28
N PHE A 8 3.95 -4.44 -3.56
CA PHE A 8 2.95 -3.46 -3.98
C PHE A 8 1.90 -4.13 -4.87
N ILE A 9 0.62 -3.84 -4.58
CA ILE A 9 -0.49 -4.18 -5.47
C ILE A 9 -0.70 -3.05 -6.49
N THR A 10 -0.50 -1.80 -6.07
CA THR A 10 -0.65 -0.60 -6.90
C THR A 10 0.57 0.30 -6.69
N GLU A 11 1.23 0.71 -7.77
CA GLU A 11 2.35 1.65 -7.76
C GLU A 11 1.90 2.97 -8.42
N GLU A 12 1.35 3.85 -7.60
CA GLU A 12 0.89 5.19 -7.98
C GLU A 12 1.34 6.19 -6.91
N THR A 13 1.73 7.38 -7.34
CA THR A 13 2.28 8.42 -6.45
C THR A 13 1.25 9.47 -6.09
N ILE A 14 1.20 9.84 -4.81
CA ILE A 14 0.53 11.05 -4.32
C ILE A 14 1.59 11.94 -3.70
N GLU A 15 1.74 13.11 -4.30
CA GLU A 15 2.58 14.18 -3.75
C GLU A 15 1.92 14.76 -2.50
N GLY A 16 2.70 14.91 -1.43
CA GLY A 16 2.32 15.68 -0.27
C GLY A 16 2.52 17.18 -0.49
N ASP A 17 2.20 17.97 0.53
CA ASP A 17 2.51 19.40 0.56
C ASP A 17 4.02 19.64 0.47
N ALA A 18 4.41 20.74 -0.18
CA ALA A 18 5.83 21.08 -0.42
C ALA A 18 6.63 21.36 0.87
N GLU A 19 5.93 21.61 1.99
CA GLU A 19 6.50 21.90 3.29
C GLU A 19 5.78 21.06 4.35
N GLY A 20 6.50 20.70 5.41
CA GLY A 20 5.93 19.94 6.51
C GLY A 20 6.96 19.03 7.15
N PRO A 21 6.63 18.41 8.30
CA PRO A 21 7.56 17.54 9.01
C PRO A 21 7.95 16.28 8.25
N LEU A 22 7.24 15.94 7.15
CA LEU A 22 7.46 14.76 6.31
C LEU A 22 7.76 15.10 4.83
N ALA A 23 8.09 16.35 4.49
CA ALA A 23 8.28 16.81 3.10
C ALA A 23 9.28 15.97 2.26
N ASP A 24 10.30 15.39 2.90
CA ASP A 24 11.30 14.53 2.26
C ASP A 24 11.08 13.03 2.52
N ALA A 25 9.94 12.67 3.12
CA ALA A 25 9.64 11.31 3.52
C ALA A 25 8.80 10.61 2.44
N THR A 26 9.23 9.41 2.08
CA THR A 26 8.47 8.49 1.25
C THR A 26 7.76 7.47 2.11
N VAL A 27 6.47 7.26 1.87
CA VAL A 27 5.66 6.29 2.61
C VAL A 27 4.88 5.39 1.64
N ALA A 28 4.58 4.18 2.10
CA ALA A 28 3.63 3.30 1.43
C ALA A 28 2.40 3.12 2.32
N VAL A 29 1.23 2.94 1.72
CA VAL A 29 -0.04 2.82 2.44
C VAL A 29 -0.59 1.42 2.24
N LYS A 30 -1.02 0.75 3.32
CA LYS A 30 -1.62 -0.58 3.22
C LYS A 30 -2.86 -0.58 2.32
N ASP A 31 -3.01 -1.57 1.45
CA ASP A 31 -4.06 -1.57 0.41
C ASP A 31 -5.50 -1.79 0.91
N ASN A 32 -5.73 -1.85 2.22
CA ASN A 32 -7.05 -1.75 2.83
C ASN A 32 -7.39 -0.35 3.38
N ILE A 33 -6.54 0.64 3.09
CA ILE A 33 -6.76 2.03 3.44
C ILE A 33 -7.12 2.78 2.15
N SER A 34 -8.31 3.41 2.15
CA SER A 34 -8.81 4.16 1.01
C SER A 34 -7.93 5.36 0.68
N THR A 35 -7.71 5.55 -0.61
CA THR A 35 -6.93 6.65 -1.17
C THR A 35 -7.71 7.17 -2.38
N ALA A 36 -8.14 8.43 -2.36
CA ALA A 36 -8.99 8.99 -3.40
C ALA A 36 -8.32 8.85 -4.78
N GLY A 37 -9.04 8.30 -5.75
CA GLY A 37 -8.55 8.16 -7.13
C GLY A 37 -7.50 7.07 -7.35
N ILE A 38 -7.02 6.41 -6.29
CA ILE A 38 -6.06 5.30 -6.38
C ILE A 38 -6.73 4.00 -5.96
N ARG A 39 -6.59 2.98 -6.81
CA ARG A 39 -7.16 1.65 -6.58
C ARG A 39 -6.82 1.11 -5.19
N THR A 40 -7.84 0.58 -4.51
CA THR A 40 -7.74 0.00 -3.16
C THR A 40 -8.46 -1.35 -3.16
N THR A 41 -7.72 -2.45 -3.15
CA THR A 41 -8.27 -3.80 -3.41
C THR A 41 -8.46 -4.63 -2.15
N CYS A 42 -7.91 -4.19 -1.02
CA CYS A 42 -7.85 -4.97 0.21
C CYS A 42 -7.19 -6.36 0.03
N GLY A 43 -6.32 -6.54 -0.97
CA GLY A 43 -5.74 -7.85 -1.29
C GLY A 43 -6.75 -8.89 -1.80
N SER A 44 -7.91 -8.46 -2.31
CA SER A 44 -9.01 -9.33 -2.77
C SER A 44 -9.33 -9.12 -4.25
N GLU A 45 -9.63 -10.20 -4.98
CA GLU A 45 -10.19 -10.11 -6.34
C GLU A 45 -11.55 -9.39 -6.36
N MET A 46 -12.32 -9.47 -5.27
CA MET A 46 -13.64 -8.85 -5.17
C MET A 46 -13.59 -7.33 -5.35
N LEU A 47 -12.48 -6.69 -4.95
CA LEU A 47 -12.27 -5.25 -5.05
C LEU A 47 -11.13 -4.92 -6.01
N ALA A 48 -10.77 -5.84 -6.92
CA ALA A 48 -9.64 -5.67 -7.83
C ALA A 48 -9.71 -4.39 -8.66
N ASP A 49 -10.90 -3.86 -8.95
CA ASP A 49 -11.11 -2.64 -9.74
C ASP A 49 -11.71 -1.48 -8.91
N TYR A 50 -11.78 -1.60 -7.58
CA TYR A 50 -12.37 -0.57 -6.74
C TYR A 50 -11.45 0.65 -6.61
N VAL A 51 -11.97 1.82 -7.00
CA VAL A 51 -11.33 3.12 -6.81
C VAL A 51 -12.15 3.93 -5.80
N PRO A 52 -11.62 4.20 -4.59
CA PRO A 52 -12.34 4.97 -3.58
C PRO A 52 -12.60 6.42 -4.02
N PRO A 53 -13.79 6.99 -3.68
CA PRO A 53 -14.10 8.38 -3.94
C PRO A 53 -13.57 9.34 -2.85
N TYR A 54 -12.86 8.82 -1.84
CA TYR A 54 -12.31 9.60 -0.74
C TYR A 54 -11.00 8.97 -0.25
N SER A 55 -10.17 9.79 0.40
CA SER A 55 -9.00 9.35 1.14
C SER A 55 -9.34 9.13 2.61
N ALA A 56 -8.74 8.12 3.22
CA ALA A 56 -8.82 7.97 4.67
C ALA A 56 -8.10 9.14 5.34
N THR A 57 -8.59 9.60 6.50
CA THR A 57 -8.00 10.74 7.24
C THR A 57 -6.50 10.60 7.51
N VAL A 58 -5.99 9.37 7.66
CA VAL A 58 -4.54 9.15 7.83
C VAL A 58 -3.74 9.47 6.57
N VAL A 59 -4.29 9.20 5.39
CA VAL A 59 -3.68 9.54 4.10
C VAL A 59 -3.67 11.05 3.91
N ASP A 60 -4.80 11.72 4.21
CA ASP A 60 -4.87 13.18 4.14
C ASP A 60 -3.81 13.83 5.04
N ARG A 61 -3.70 13.37 6.29
CA ARG A 61 -2.69 13.88 7.24
C ARG A 61 -1.25 13.61 6.82
N LEU A 62 -0.99 12.50 6.14
CA LEU A 62 0.34 12.20 5.60
C LEU A 62 0.68 13.20 4.49
N ALA A 63 -0.25 13.42 3.55
CA ALA A 63 -0.07 14.38 2.46
C ALA A 63 0.07 15.82 2.99
N GLU A 64 -0.80 16.26 3.90
CA GLU A 64 -0.74 17.58 4.57
C GLU A 64 0.56 17.79 5.36
N ALA A 65 1.18 16.71 5.85
CA ALA A 65 2.48 16.76 6.52
C ALA A 65 3.67 16.76 5.54
N GLY A 66 3.43 16.65 4.24
CA GLY A 66 4.41 16.64 3.16
C GLY A 66 4.89 15.26 2.70
N ALA A 67 4.36 14.17 3.24
CA ALA A 67 4.81 12.83 2.85
C ALA A 67 4.37 12.48 1.42
N THR A 68 5.28 11.90 0.64
CA THR A 68 4.97 11.34 -0.68
C THR A 68 4.55 9.89 -0.53
N VAL A 69 3.31 9.56 -0.91
CA VAL A 69 2.83 8.16 -0.96
C VAL A 69 3.24 7.55 -2.29
N VAL A 70 3.96 6.43 -2.29
CA VAL A 70 4.47 5.80 -3.55
C VAL A 70 3.69 4.58 -4.02
N GLY A 71 2.72 4.12 -3.24
CA GLY A 71 1.88 3.01 -3.65
C GLY A 71 1.11 2.36 -2.52
N LYS A 72 0.38 1.31 -2.90
CA LYS A 72 -0.47 0.51 -2.03
C LYS A 72 0.16 -0.85 -1.78
N THR A 73 0.50 -1.15 -0.52
CA THR A 73 1.22 -2.38 -0.18
C THR A 73 0.31 -3.60 -0.20
N ASN A 74 0.86 -4.73 -0.59
CA ASN A 74 0.22 -6.03 -0.51
C ASN A 74 -0.08 -6.43 0.95
N MET A 75 -1.02 -7.35 1.12
CA MET A 75 -1.55 -7.78 2.41
C MET A 75 -2.42 -9.03 2.26
N ASP A 76 -2.64 -9.76 3.36
CA ASP A 76 -3.69 -10.78 3.42
C ASP A 76 -5.06 -10.22 3.04
N GLU A 77 -5.87 -11.04 2.38
CA GLU A 77 -7.20 -10.66 1.88
C GLU A 77 -8.08 -10.07 3.00
N PHE A 78 -8.61 -8.87 2.78
CA PHE A 78 -9.39 -8.07 3.73
C PHE A 78 -8.70 -7.80 5.08
N GLY A 79 -7.39 -8.04 5.19
CA GLY A 79 -6.64 -7.97 6.45
C GLY A 79 -6.90 -9.17 7.35
N MET A 80 -7.44 -10.26 6.81
CA MET A 80 -7.80 -11.47 7.53
C MET A 80 -6.72 -12.55 7.35
N GLY A 81 -5.55 -12.30 7.90
CA GLY A 81 -4.43 -13.23 7.91
C GLY A 81 -3.28 -12.72 8.78
N THR A 82 -2.23 -13.51 8.86
CA THR A 82 -1.05 -13.21 9.70
C THR A 82 0.28 -13.35 8.96
N THR A 83 0.26 -13.62 7.65
CA THR A 83 1.47 -13.99 6.89
C THR A 83 1.59 -13.34 5.52
N THR A 84 0.57 -12.62 5.05
CA THR A 84 0.46 -12.06 3.70
C THR A 84 0.33 -13.11 2.58
N GLU A 85 0.24 -14.40 2.92
CA GLU A 85 0.12 -15.48 1.93
C GLU A 85 -1.28 -15.63 1.35
N THR A 86 -2.31 -15.12 2.04
CA THR A 86 -3.70 -15.25 1.58
C THR A 86 -4.13 -14.15 0.62
N SER A 87 -3.23 -13.24 0.25
CA SER A 87 -3.51 -12.23 -0.78
C SER A 87 -3.94 -12.89 -2.09
N ALA A 88 -5.00 -12.38 -2.70
CA ALA A 88 -5.40 -12.74 -4.06
C ALA A 88 -4.33 -12.41 -5.11
N PHE A 89 -3.42 -11.48 -4.81
CA PHE A 89 -2.31 -11.06 -5.67
C PHE A 89 -1.02 -11.85 -5.41
N GLY A 90 -1.09 -12.92 -4.62
CA GLY A 90 0.03 -13.77 -4.25
C GLY A 90 0.81 -13.29 -3.03
N PRO A 91 1.68 -14.16 -2.47
CA PRO A 91 2.39 -13.88 -1.22
C PRO A 91 3.43 -12.78 -1.39
N THR A 92 3.53 -11.89 -0.39
CA THR A 92 4.72 -11.05 -0.20
C THR A 92 5.87 -11.90 0.33
N ARG A 93 7.11 -11.61 -0.09
CA ARG A 93 8.31 -12.33 0.36
C ARG A 93 9.13 -11.49 1.33
N ASN A 94 9.73 -12.14 2.32
CA ASN A 94 10.64 -11.48 3.24
C ASN A 94 11.94 -11.05 2.52
N PRO A 95 12.39 -9.79 2.64
CA PRO A 95 13.58 -9.29 1.95
C PRO A 95 14.90 -9.88 2.46
N VAL A 96 14.92 -10.42 3.68
CA VAL A 96 16.12 -11.04 4.28
C VAL A 96 16.22 -12.52 3.91
N ASP A 97 15.08 -13.22 3.82
CA ASP A 97 14.99 -14.64 3.50
C ASP A 97 13.70 -14.93 2.69
N PRO A 98 13.75 -14.98 1.35
CA PRO A 98 12.56 -15.12 0.49
C PRO A 98 11.78 -16.43 0.64
N GLU A 99 12.26 -17.39 1.44
CA GLU A 99 11.54 -18.61 1.83
C GLU A 99 10.67 -18.40 3.09
N ARG A 100 10.70 -17.22 3.70
CA ARG A 100 9.92 -16.84 4.88
C ARG A 100 8.86 -15.78 4.56
N VAL A 101 7.87 -15.74 5.42
CA VAL A 101 6.84 -14.68 5.47
C VAL A 101 7.48 -13.35 5.91
N PRO A 102 6.99 -12.19 5.41
CA PRO A 102 7.54 -10.87 5.69
C PRO A 102 7.47 -10.48 7.17
#